data_AF-R9M1B8-F1
#
_entry.id   AF-R9M1B8-F1
#
_cell.length_a   1.000
_cell.length_b   1.000
_cell.length_c   1.000
_cell.angle_alpha   90.00
_cell.angle_beta   90.00
_cell.angle_gamma   90.00
#
_symmetry.space_group_name_H-M   'P 1'
#
loop_
_entity.id
_entity.type
_entity.pdbx_description
1 polymer ?
#
loop_
_entity_poly.entity_id
_entity_poly.type
_entity_poly.pdbx_seq_one_letter_code
_entity_poly.pdbx_strand_id
1 'polypeptide(L)'
;MEQNFRVVVCDGKKLMRLDPADFGVPVRLGIPNRIGRENRLANAVYILLSSPRPQRVCWMGAFADEPYQPGIDLYADALPEEEFMEYYETAWGRVSAGRIILPRQFAPDMLQFAVQMETKEAYLINHSKMDYLDMRNYIGFNRSGDSCPDPLPLLTACGNGRGDREYPPSAPGAEQIGTWAFDLLSYTNKKPDGEYRETRPCFKEKRTTVLGSLAGKTVVLTGTVPNYTRSEVEFMIQQAGGKMGASVTRSTDYLVVADKPGATKLNEAAALGIPQITVSDLMAMLD
;
A
#
# COMPACT_ATOMS: atom_id res chain seq x y z
N MET A 1 18.78 -4.90 4.62
CA MET A 1 17.44 -4.67 5.19
C MET A 1 16.65 -5.92 4.83
N GLU A 2 16.40 -6.78 5.81
CA GLU A 2 15.62 -8.00 5.61
C GLU A 2 14.23 -7.59 5.12
N GLN A 3 13.68 -8.30 4.12
CA GLN A 3 12.37 -7.97 3.61
C GLN A 3 11.29 -8.48 4.56
N ASN A 4 10.42 -7.57 4.99
CA ASN A 4 9.49 -7.76 6.10
C ASN A 4 8.17 -8.44 5.68
N PHE A 5 8.12 -9.14 4.55
CA PHE A 5 6.95 -9.96 4.21
C PHE A 5 7.29 -11.11 3.25
N ARG A 6 6.36 -12.06 3.14
CA ARG A 6 6.36 -13.18 2.19
C ARG A 6 4.98 -13.35 1.58
N VAL A 7 4.91 -13.78 0.32
CA VAL A 7 3.61 -14.12 -0.29
C VAL A 7 3.39 -15.61 -0.12
N VAL A 8 2.25 -16.00 0.43
CA VAL A 8 1.86 -17.41 0.55
C VAL A 8 0.65 -17.66 -0.34
N VAL A 9 0.71 -18.75 -1.11
CA VAL A 9 -0.33 -19.19 -2.06
C VAL A 9 -0.72 -20.62 -1.73
N CYS A 10 -2.01 -20.91 -1.69
CA CYS A 10 -2.55 -22.26 -1.52
C CYS A 10 -3.41 -22.67 -2.72
N ASP A 11 -3.10 -23.81 -3.31
CA ASP A 11 -3.86 -24.41 -4.42
C ASP A 11 -5.02 -25.30 -3.99
N GLY A 12 -5.40 -25.20 -2.72
CA GLY A 12 -6.35 -26.08 -2.04
C GLY A 12 -5.73 -27.38 -1.54
N LYS A 13 -4.44 -27.63 -1.77
CA LYS A 13 -3.72 -28.80 -1.25
C LYS A 13 -2.34 -28.49 -0.68
N LYS A 14 -1.63 -27.55 -1.28
CA LYS A 14 -0.23 -27.24 -0.96
C LYS A 14 -0.03 -25.76 -0.78
N LEU A 15 0.67 -25.41 0.30
CA LEU A 15 1.19 -24.08 0.54
C LEU A 15 2.50 -23.88 -0.20
N MET A 16 2.59 -22.72 -0.85
CA MET A 16 3.73 -22.29 -1.63
C MET A 16 4.09 -20.88 -1.20
N ARG A 17 5.39 -20.55 -1.25
CA ARG A 17 5.89 -19.23 -0.83
C ARG A 17 6.67 -18.54 -1.92
N LEU A 18 6.49 -17.24 -2.07
CA LEU A 18 7.35 -16.37 -2.85
C LEU A 18 8.13 -15.47 -1.89
N ASP A 19 9.45 -15.47 -2.05
CA ASP A 19 10.36 -14.63 -1.29
C ASP A 19 10.67 -13.38 -2.14
N PRO A 20 10.27 -12.17 -1.72
CA PRO A 20 10.35 -11.02 -2.63
C PRO A 20 11.79 -10.61 -3.00
N ALA A 21 12.78 -11.03 -2.21
CA ALA A 21 14.21 -10.89 -2.53
C ALA A 21 14.58 -11.59 -3.85
N ASP A 22 13.95 -12.73 -4.17
CA ASP A 22 14.23 -13.48 -5.39
C ASP A 22 13.70 -12.74 -6.64
N PHE A 23 12.69 -11.90 -6.49
CA PHE A 23 12.05 -11.20 -7.60
C PHE A 23 12.74 -9.86 -7.95
N GLY A 24 13.86 -9.54 -7.29
CA GLY A 24 14.78 -8.47 -7.68
C GLY A 24 14.38 -7.07 -7.19
N VAL A 25 13.48 -6.98 -6.20
CA VAL A 25 13.02 -5.71 -5.66
C VAL A 25 13.29 -5.70 -4.16
N PRO A 26 13.97 -4.69 -3.58
CA PRO A 26 13.95 -4.45 -2.14
C PRO A 26 12.55 -3.94 -1.77
N VAL A 27 11.60 -4.87 -1.60
CA VAL A 27 10.21 -4.50 -1.36
C VAL A 27 10.01 -4.10 0.09
N ARG A 28 9.46 -2.90 0.25
CA ARG A 28 8.72 -2.43 1.40
C ARG A 28 7.24 -2.64 1.09
N LEU A 29 6.43 -3.17 2.01
CA LEU A 29 4.96 -3.17 1.89
C LEU A 29 4.45 -1.73 1.71
N GLY A 30 4.37 -1.27 0.46
CA GLY A 30 3.96 0.09 0.10
C GLY A 30 4.87 0.80 -0.91
N ILE A 31 6.11 0.33 -1.08
CA ILE A 31 7.11 0.91 -2.00
C ILE A 31 7.96 -0.26 -2.55
N PRO A 32 7.62 -0.96 -3.65
CA PRO A 32 6.83 -0.54 -4.82
C PRO A 32 5.69 -1.53 -5.16
N ASN A 33 4.45 -1.15 -4.83
CA ASN A 33 3.24 -1.85 -5.30
C ASN A 33 2.57 -1.00 -6.37
N ARG A 34 3.19 -0.89 -7.55
CA ARG A 34 2.59 -0.23 -8.71
C ARG A 34 2.38 -1.24 -9.82
N ILE A 35 1.37 -0.98 -10.65
CA ILE A 35 1.16 -1.73 -11.88
C ILE A 35 2.28 -1.39 -12.86
N GLY A 36 3.02 -2.39 -13.32
CA GLY A 36 4.17 -2.18 -14.20
C GLY A 36 5.04 -3.41 -14.40
N ARG A 37 6.00 -3.31 -15.32
CA ARG A 37 6.92 -4.39 -15.71
C ARG A 37 7.95 -4.69 -14.63
N GLU A 38 8.28 -3.67 -13.86
CA GLU A 38 9.22 -3.71 -12.75
C GLU A 38 8.67 -4.48 -11.54
N ASN A 39 7.34 -4.62 -11.41
CA ASN A 39 6.71 -5.31 -10.29
C ASN A 39 6.59 -6.82 -10.54
N ARG A 40 7.74 -7.48 -10.65
CA ARG A 40 7.85 -8.92 -10.97
C ARG A 40 7.18 -9.81 -9.93
N LEU A 41 7.16 -9.40 -8.66
CA LEU A 41 6.48 -10.15 -7.59
C LEU A 41 4.96 -10.12 -7.78
N ALA A 42 4.36 -8.93 -7.97
CA ALA A 42 2.92 -8.82 -8.21
C ALA A 42 2.51 -9.59 -9.46
N ASN A 43 3.28 -9.45 -10.55
CA ASN A 43 3.03 -10.22 -11.78
C ASN A 43 3.09 -11.73 -11.54
N ALA A 44 4.01 -12.23 -10.70
CA ALA A 44 4.04 -13.64 -10.32
C ALA A 44 2.75 -14.08 -9.62
N VAL A 45 2.20 -13.25 -8.72
CA VAL A 45 0.93 -13.52 -8.05
C VAL A 45 -0.22 -13.59 -9.06
N TYR A 46 -0.33 -12.64 -9.97
CA TYR A 46 -1.36 -12.67 -11.02
C TYR A 46 -1.25 -13.93 -11.89
N ILE A 47 -0.04 -14.35 -12.27
CA ILE A 47 0.16 -15.59 -13.04
C ILE A 47 -0.32 -16.81 -12.25
N LEU A 48 -0.02 -16.89 -10.96
CA LEU A 48 -0.48 -17.99 -10.11
C LEU A 48 -2.01 -18.00 -10.00
N LEU A 49 -2.63 -16.83 -9.87
CA LEU A 49 -4.09 -16.66 -9.83
C LEU A 49 -4.78 -16.96 -11.16
N SER A 50 -4.05 -16.96 -12.29
CA SER A 50 -4.56 -17.44 -13.59
C SER A 50 -4.59 -18.96 -13.73
N SER A 51 -4.33 -19.70 -12.65
CA SER A 51 -4.50 -21.15 -12.61
C SER A 51 -5.98 -21.55 -12.88
N PRO A 52 -6.24 -22.73 -13.47
CA PRO A 52 -7.61 -23.20 -13.72
C PRO A 52 -8.48 -23.34 -12.47
N ARG A 53 -7.84 -23.49 -11.30
CA ARG A 53 -8.52 -23.54 -10.01
C ARG A 53 -8.21 -22.26 -9.24
N PRO A 54 -9.23 -21.61 -8.66
CA PRO A 54 -9.02 -20.52 -7.72
C PRO A 54 -8.07 -20.90 -6.60
N GLN A 55 -7.31 -19.93 -6.12
CA GLN A 55 -6.24 -20.09 -5.14
C GLN A 55 -6.48 -19.17 -3.95
N ARG A 56 -6.08 -19.57 -2.75
CA ARG A 56 -5.99 -18.63 -1.63
C ARG A 56 -4.64 -17.95 -1.64
N VAL A 57 -4.59 -16.64 -1.41
CA VAL A 57 -3.34 -15.88 -1.41
C VAL A 57 -3.34 -14.88 -0.25
N CYS A 58 -2.17 -14.68 0.35
CA CYS A 58 -1.94 -13.59 1.28
C CYS A 58 -0.50 -13.07 1.20
N TRP A 59 -0.31 -11.78 1.51
CA TRP A 59 1.00 -11.23 1.86
C TRP A 59 1.14 -11.25 3.38
N MET A 60 1.99 -12.12 3.90
CA MET A 60 2.27 -12.29 5.33
C MET A 60 3.41 -11.37 5.75
N GLY A 61 3.13 -10.40 6.62
CA GLY A 61 4.15 -9.52 7.22
C GLY A 61 5.01 -10.19 8.31
N ALA A 62 6.22 -9.65 8.53
CA ALA A 62 7.22 -10.13 9.50
C ALA A 62 7.01 -9.56 10.90
N PHE A 63 6.46 -8.35 10.99
CA PHE A 63 6.17 -7.69 12.25
C PHE A 63 4.82 -8.16 12.77
N ALA A 64 4.83 -9.28 13.47
CA ALA A 64 3.80 -9.69 14.41
C ALA A 64 4.43 -9.66 15.81
N ASP A 65 4.61 -8.46 16.36
CA ASP A 65 5.20 -8.24 17.68
C ASP A 65 4.17 -8.33 18.83
N GLU A 66 2.88 -8.43 18.50
CA GLU A 66 1.78 -8.67 19.44
C GLU A 66 1.05 -9.97 19.07
N PRO A 67 0.59 -10.76 20.07
CA PRO A 67 -0.27 -11.91 19.84
C PRO A 67 -1.56 -11.53 19.11
N TYR A 68 -2.14 -12.48 18.39
CA TYR A 68 -3.48 -12.40 17.82
C TYR A 68 -4.51 -11.85 18.82
N GLN A 69 -5.33 -10.88 18.41
CA GLN A 69 -6.40 -10.32 19.23
C GLN A 69 -7.77 -10.52 18.55
N PRO A 70 -8.58 -11.51 19.00
CA PRO A 70 -9.90 -11.75 18.46
C PRO A 70 -10.77 -10.47 18.48
N GLY A 71 -11.44 -10.16 17.37
CA GLY A 71 -12.34 -9.01 17.24
C GLY A 71 -11.69 -7.67 16.88
N ILE A 72 -10.36 -7.59 16.83
CA ILE A 72 -9.61 -6.42 16.32
C ILE A 72 -8.98 -6.74 14.95
N ASP A 73 -8.49 -7.96 14.79
CA ASP A 73 -7.87 -8.44 13.57
C ASP A 73 -8.91 -8.83 12.50
N LEU A 74 -9.09 -8.04 11.44
CA LEU A 74 -10.15 -8.28 10.43
C LEU A 74 -9.94 -9.57 9.59
N TYR A 75 -8.75 -10.16 9.60
CA TYR A 75 -8.43 -11.44 8.96
C TYR A 75 -8.59 -12.63 9.94
N ALA A 76 -8.81 -12.36 11.23
CA ALA A 76 -9.07 -13.35 12.28
C ALA A 76 -10.24 -14.26 11.99
N ASP A 77 -11.27 -13.69 11.36
CA ASP A 77 -12.51 -14.39 11.06
C ASP A 77 -12.43 -15.12 9.70
N ALA A 78 -11.36 -14.89 8.92
CA ALA A 78 -11.21 -15.48 7.60
C ALA A 78 -10.75 -16.95 7.66
N LEU A 79 -10.01 -17.32 8.70
CA LEU A 79 -9.43 -18.65 8.88
C LEU A 79 -9.46 -19.09 10.36
N PRO A 80 -9.67 -20.39 10.65
CA PRO A 80 -9.34 -20.94 11.96
C PRO A 80 -7.86 -20.71 12.30
N GLU A 81 -7.55 -20.52 13.59
CA GLU A 81 -6.18 -20.28 14.07
C GLU A 81 -5.17 -21.32 13.56
N GLU A 82 -5.53 -22.60 13.59
CA GLU A 82 -4.70 -23.69 13.08
C GLU A 82 -4.34 -23.50 11.60
N GLU A 83 -5.33 -23.17 10.76
CA GLU A 83 -5.11 -22.92 9.33
C GLU A 83 -4.25 -21.66 9.12
N PHE A 84 -4.51 -20.58 9.87
CA PHE A 84 -3.66 -19.38 9.81
C PHE A 84 -2.19 -19.69 10.15
N MET A 85 -1.96 -20.51 11.19
CA MET A 85 -0.62 -20.89 11.60
C MET A 85 0.11 -21.70 10.52
N GLU A 86 -0.58 -22.48 9.68
CA GLU A 86 0.05 -23.13 8.53
C GLU A 86 0.59 -22.12 7.51
N TYR A 87 -0.15 -21.04 7.22
CA TYR A 87 0.32 -19.95 6.35
C TYR A 87 1.49 -19.19 7.00
N TYR A 88 1.40 -18.92 8.31
CA TYR A 88 2.45 -18.24 9.06
C TYR A 88 3.75 -19.05 9.09
N GLU A 89 3.69 -20.34 9.43
CA GLU A 89 4.85 -21.22 9.44
C GLU A 89 5.41 -21.43 8.04
N THR A 90 4.56 -21.46 7.00
CA THR A 90 5.03 -21.43 5.62
C THR A 90 5.83 -20.15 5.35
N ALA A 91 5.32 -18.99 5.77
CA ALA A 91 5.98 -17.70 5.58
C ALA A 91 7.30 -17.56 6.36
N TRP A 92 7.34 -17.97 7.64
CA TRP A 92 8.38 -17.60 8.60
C TRP A 92 9.08 -18.74 9.33
N GLY A 93 8.53 -19.96 9.29
CA GLY A 93 9.03 -21.11 10.02
C GLY A 93 10.44 -21.56 9.59
N ARG A 94 11.12 -22.28 10.48
CA ARG A 94 12.51 -22.78 10.27
C ARG A 94 12.60 -24.08 9.47
N VAL A 95 11.48 -24.64 8.98
CA VAL A 95 11.43 -25.99 8.36
C VAL A 95 10.65 -25.99 7.05
N SER A 96 11.07 -26.86 6.13
CA SER A 96 10.69 -27.05 4.72
C SER A 96 9.22 -27.45 4.44
N ALA A 97 8.23 -26.82 5.06
CA ALA A 97 6.82 -27.18 4.89
C ALA A 97 6.21 -26.65 3.57
N GLY A 98 6.68 -25.52 3.06
CA GLY A 98 6.20 -24.91 1.82
C GLY A 98 7.14 -25.12 0.62
N ARG A 99 6.56 -25.31 -0.57
CA ARG A 99 7.35 -25.24 -1.82
C ARG A 99 7.68 -23.78 -2.12
N ILE A 100 8.97 -23.44 -2.16
CA ILE A 100 9.43 -22.12 -2.59
C ILE A 100 9.25 -22.00 -4.11
N ILE A 101 8.59 -20.91 -4.54
CA ILE A 101 8.45 -20.54 -5.94
C ILE A 101 9.52 -19.52 -6.30
N LEU A 102 10.37 -19.88 -7.26
CA LEU A 102 11.47 -19.06 -7.74
C LEU A 102 11.12 -18.41 -9.08
N PRO A 103 11.62 -17.20 -9.38
CA PRO A 103 11.34 -16.49 -10.63
C PRO A 103 11.64 -17.31 -11.89
N ARG A 104 12.66 -18.18 -11.85
CA ARG A 104 13.05 -19.07 -12.96
C ARG A 104 11.97 -20.08 -13.38
N GLN A 105 10.94 -20.27 -12.56
CA GLN A 105 9.80 -21.13 -12.86
C GLN A 105 8.74 -20.45 -13.72
N PHE A 106 8.87 -19.13 -13.94
CA PHE A 106 8.03 -18.36 -14.84
C PHE A 106 8.80 -18.05 -16.12
N ALA A 107 8.07 -17.94 -17.24
CA ALA A 107 8.66 -17.38 -18.44
C ALA A 107 9.07 -15.90 -18.17
N PRO A 108 10.28 -15.47 -18.59
CA PRO A 108 10.79 -14.14 -18.21
C PRO A 108 9.91 -12.96 -18.65
N ASP A 109 9.23 -13.10 -19.78
CA ASP A 109 8.25 -12.17 -20.33
C ASP A 109 6.97 -12.13 -19.48
N MET A 110 6.46 -13.28 -19.04
CA MET A 110 5.25 -13.33 -18.21
C MET A 110 5.37 -12.49 -16.94
N LEU A 111 6.53 -12.55 -16.26
CA LEU A 111 6.79 -11.73 -15.05
C LEU A 111 6.82 -10.22 -15.31
N GLN A 112 6.90 -9.79 -16.57
CA GLN A 112 6.91 -8.38 -16.95
C GLN A 112 5.55 -7.91 -17.46
N PHE A 113 4.66 -8.80 -17.90
CA PHE A 113 3.49 -8.42 -18.70
C PHE A 113 2.14 -8.92 -18.16
N ALA A 114 2.09 -9.56 -16.99
CA ALA A 114 0.82 -10.06 -16.43
C ALA A 114 -0.22 -8.94 -16.19
N VAL A 115 0.22 -7.78 -15.66
CA VAL A 115 -0.60 -6.57 -15.53
C VAL A 115 0.21 -5.35 -15.98
N GLN A 116 -0.38 -4.50 -16.83
CA GLN A 116 0.20 -3.28 -17.37
C GLN A 116 -0.81 -2.13 -17.27
N MET A 117 -0.34 -0.89 -17.46
CA MET A 117 -1.19 0.31 -17.44
C MET A 117 -2.25 0.31 -18.55
N GLU A 118 -2.00 -0.43 -19.64
CA GLU A 118 -2.93 -0.59 -20.78
C GLU A 118 -3.79 -1.86 -20.66
N THR A 119 -3.68 -2.63 -19.57
CA THR A 119 -4.45 -3.86 -19.38
C THR A 119 -5.95 -3.58 -19.49
N LYS A 120 -6.58 -4.36 -20.36
CA LYS A 120 -8.02 -4.37 -20.61
C LYS A 120 -8.50 -5.80 -20.49
N GLU A 121 -9.79 -5.97 -20.16
CA GLU A 121 -10.42 -7.29 -20.07
C GLU A 121 -9.63 -8.21 -19.12
N ALA A 122 -9.39 -7.73 -17.91
CA ALA A 122 -8.75 -8.50 -16.87
C ALA A 122 -9.48 -8.28 -15.55
N TYR A 123 -9.77 -9.38 -14.87
CA TYR A 123 -10.65 -9.43 -13.72
C TYR A 123 -9.95 -10.20 -12.60
N LEU A 124 -9.75 -9.54 -11.47
CA LEU A 124 -9.39 -10.20 -10.23
C LEU A 124 -10.69 -10.52 -9.49
N ILE A 125 -11.02 -11.80 -9.38
CA ILE A 125 -12.29 -12.30 -8.88
C ILE A 125 -12.09 -12.88 -7.49
N ASN A 126 -12.95 -12.49 -6.55
CA ASN A 126 -13.04 -13.07 -5.22
C ASN A 126 -14.29 -13.95 -5.13
N HIS A 127 -14.06 -15.26 -5.11
CA HIS A 127 -15.11 -16.28 -5.05
C HIS A 127 -15.67 -16.46 -3.64
N SER A 128 -14.92 -16.12 -2.59
CA SER A 128 -15.44 -16.16 -1.21
C SER A 128 -16.56 -15.13 -1.01
N LYS A 129 -16.41 -13.95 -1.63
CA LYS A 129 -17.28 -12.79 -1.40
C LYS A 129 -18.23 -12.50 -2.55
N MET A 130 -18.14 -13.25 -3.64
CA MET A 130 -18.89 -13.02 -4.87
C MET A 130 -18.72 -11.57 -5.37
N ASP A 131 -17.49 -11.05 -5.32
CA ASP A 131 -17.14 -9.76 -5.88
C ASP A 131 -15.88 -9.83 -6.75
N TYR A 132 -15.66 -8.79 -7.55
CA TYR A 132 -14.55 -8.75 -8.51
C TYR A 132 -14.09 -7.33 -8.79
N LEU A 133 -12.84 -7.20 -9.23
CA LEU A 133 -12.24 -5.95 -9.64
C LEU A 133 -11.97 -6.00 -11.14
N ASP A 134 -12.58 -5.09 -11.90
CA ASP A 134 -12.25 -4.85 -13.31
C ASP A 134 -10.98 -3.98 -13.38
N MET A 135 -9.86 -4.58 -13.81
CA MET A 135 -8.56 -3.91 -13.81
C MET A 135 -8.55 -2.65 -14.68
N ARG A 136 -9.34 -2.60 -15.76
CA ARG A 136 -9.44 -1.41 -16.61
C ARG A 136 -10.07 -0.25 -15.83
N ASN A 137 -11.17 -0.53 -15.12
CA ASN A 137 -11.86 0.49 -14.31
C ASN A 137 -10.99 0.91 -13.12
N TYR A 138 -10.34 -0.06 -12.47
CA TYR A 138 -9.44 0.20 -11.35
C TYR A 138 -8.27 1.10 -11.77
N ILE A 139 -7.57 0.79 -12.88
CA ILE A 139 -6.48 1.62 -13.40
C ILE A 139 -6.98 3.01 -13.77
N GLY A 140 -8.12 3.09 -14.48
CA GLY A 140 -8.72 4.38 -14.85
C GLY A 140 -9.04 5.25 -13.63
N PHE A 141 -9.47 4.64 -12.51
CA PHE A 141 -9.78 5.36 -11.29
C PHE A 141 -8.54 5.68 -10.44
N ASN A 142 -7.58 4.76 -10.31
CA ASN A 142 -6.44 4.86 -9.39
C ASN A 142 -5.17 5.45 -10.01
N ARG A 143 -5.10 5.63 -11.33
CA ARG A 143 -3.96 6.22 -12.02
C ARG A 143 -3.73 7.68 -11.61
N SER A 144 -2.46 8.03 -11.40
CA SER A 144 -1.94 9.39 -11.19
C SER A 144 -0.73 9.61 -12.09
N GLY A 145 -0.88 10.39 -13.16
CA GLY A 145 0.16 10.52 -14.18
C GLY A 145 0.43 9.17 -14.84
N ASP A 146 1.69 8.74 -14.89
CA ASP A 146 2.09 7.45 -15.49
C ASP A 146 2.22 6.30 -14.49
N SER A 147 1.61 6.45 -13.31
CA SER A 147 1.67 5.45 -12.26
C SER A 147 0.28 5.10 -11.76
N CYS A 148 0.06 3.82 -11.44
CA CYS A 148 -1.12 3.35 -10.72
C CYS A 148 -0.67 2.45 -9.56
N PRO A 149 -1.17 2.66 -8.33
CA PRO A 149 -0.97 1.68 -7.27
C PRO A 149 -1.61 0.36 -7.68
N ASP A 150 -0.96 -0.75 -7.38
CA ASP A 150 -1.46 -2.10 -7.59
C ASP A 150 -2.53 -2.42 -6.52
N PRO A 151 -3.64 -3.13 -6.85
CA PRO A 151 -4.70 -3.46 -5.89
C PRO A 151 -4.35 -4.59 -4.93
N LEU A 152 -3.20 -5.26 -5.07
CA LEU A 152 -2.80 -6.35 -4.19
C LEU A 152 -2.61 -6.01 -2.69
N PRO A 153 -2.60 -4.74 -2.20
CA PRO A 153 -2.76 -4.46 -0.78
C PRO A 153 -4.04 -5.07 -0.18
N LEU A 154 -5.08 -5.32 -0.99
CA LEU A 154 -6.25 -6.11 -0.58
C LEU A 154 -5.87 -7.50 -0.03
N LEU A 155 -4.75 -8.08 -0.48
CA LEU A 155 -4.31 -9.43 -0.10
C LEU A 155 -3.40 -9.43 1.14
N THR A 156 -3.17 -8.28 1.76
CA THR A 156 -2.17 -8.18 2.84
C THR A 156 -2.70 -8.74 4.15
N ALA A 157 -2.20 -9.90 4.54
CA ALA A 157 -2.35 -10.46 5.88
C ALA A 157 -1.26 -9.88 6.79
N CYS A 158 -1.56 -8.70 7.30
CA CYS A 158 -0.77 -8.06 8.33
C CYS A 158 -0.95 -8.81 9.64
N GLY A 159 0.10 -9.45 10.18
CA GLY A 159 0.08 -9.87 11.58
C GLY A 159 -0.40 -8.71 12.46
N ASN A 160 -1.34 -9.00 13.36
CA ASN A 160 -2.04 -8.14 14.32
C ASN A 160 -2.59 -6.77 13.83
N GLY A 161 -2.88 -6.61 12.53
CA GLY A 161 -3.62 -5.46 12.03
C GLY A 161 -2.81 -4.17 11.80
N ARG A 162 -1.48 -4.25 11.71
CA ARG A 162 -0.63 -3.04 11.45
C ARG A 162 0.39 -3.15 10.33
N GLY A 163 0.56 -4.33 9.75
CA GLY A 163 1.46 -4.54 8.62
C GLY A 163 2.88 -4.13 8.95
N ASP A 164 3.68 -3.84 7.93
CA ASP A 164 5.09 -3.43 8.04
C ASP A 164 5.31 -2.10 8.81
N ARG A 165 4.28 -1.54 9.48
CA ARG A 165 4.20 -0.13 9.89
C ARG A 165 4.31 0.84 8.69
N GLU A 166 4.24 0.33 7.46
CA GLU A 166 4.45 1.10 6.22
C GLU A 166 3.17 1.59 5.56
N TYR A 167 2.01 1.03 5.93
CA TYR A 167 0.69 1.57 5.58
C TYR A 167 0.06 2.24 6.81
N PRO A 168 0.23 3.57 6.99
CA PRO A 168 -0.40 4.26 8.10
C PRO A 168 -1.93 4.18 7.98
N PRO A 169 -2.70 4.23 9.08
CA PRO A 169 -4.17 4.30 9.03
C PRO A 169 -4.72 5.48 8.22
N SER A 170 -3.91 6.52 8.03
CA SER A 170 -4.22 7.67 7.16
C SER A 170 -3.97 7.43 5.68
N ALA A 171 -3.35 6.30 5.30
CA ALA A 171 -3.07 5.98 3.91
C ALA A 171 -4.39 5.78 3.13
N PRO A 172 -4.43 6.16 1.85
CA PRO A 172 -5.61 5.93 1.02
C PRO A 172 -5.93 4.44 0.91
N GLY A 173 -7.16 4.07 1.23
CA GLY A 173 -7.60 2.67 1.17
C GLY A 173 -7.06 1.81 2.32
N ALA A 174 -6.52 2.40 3.39
CA ALA A 174 -6.05 1.68 4.57
C ALA A 174 -7.13 0.75 5.15
N GLU A 175 -8.39 1.18 5.12
CA GLU A 175 -9.56 0.40 5.56
C GLU A 175 -9.85 -0.84 4.68
N GLN A 176 -9.23 -0.92 3.51
CA GLN A 176 -9.44 -2.00 2.53
C GLN A 176 -8.28 -2.99 2.52
N ILE A 177 -7.17 -2.68 3.20
CA ILE A 177 -6.01 -3.55 3.29
C ILE A 177 -6.41 -4.89 3.93
N GLY A 178 -5.95 -5.98 3.32
CA GLY A 178 -6.19 -7.33 3.84
C GLY A 178 -7.63 -7.81 3.74
N THR A 179 -8.56 -7.01 3.21
CA THR A 179 -9.96 -7.42 3.10
C THR A 179 -10.16 -8.64 2.20
N TRP A 180 -9.22 -8.97 1.31
CA TRP A 180 -9.22 -10.18 0.48
C TRP A 180 -8.11 -11.16 0.84
N ALA A 181 -7.41 -10.95 1.96
CA ALA A 181 -6.40 -11.89 2.42
C ALA A 181 -7.06 -13.25 2.73
N PHE A 182 -6.42 -14.33 2.29
CA PHE A 182 -6.89 -15.72 2.44
C PHE A 182 -8.17 -16.08 1.69
N ASP A 183 -8.82 -15.15 0.99
CA ASP A 183 -9.99 -15.45 0.17
C ASP A 183 -9.62 -16.33 -1.03
N LEU A 184 -10.62 -17.00 -1.59
CA LEU A 184 -10.47 -17.83 -2.77
C LEU A 184 -10.54 -16.95 -4.03
N LEU A 185 -9.41 -16.77 -4.72
CA LEU A 185 -9.26 -15.79 -5.79
C LEU A 185 -8.92 -16.42 -7.14
N SER A 186 -9.26 -15.72 -8.23
CA SER A 186 -8.75 -16.00 -9.56
C SER A 186 -8.45 -14.72 -10.34
N TYR A 187 -7.55 -14.80 -11.33
CA TYR A 187 -7.25 -13.71 -12.25
C TYR A 187 -7.43 -14.18 -13.69
N THR A 188 -8.37 -13.57 -14.41
CA THR A 188 -8.82 -14.07 -15.72
C THR A 188 -9.17 -12.94 -16.68
N ASN A 189 -9.21 -13.25 -17.97
CA ASN A 189 -9.70 -12.34 -19.00
C ASN A 189 -11.21 -12.44 -19.25
N LYS A 190 -11.90 -13.34 -18.54
CA LYS A 190 -13.34 -13.51 -18.63
C LYS A 190 -14.03 -12.81 -17.47
N LYS A 191 -14.90 -11.84 -17.79
CA LYS A 191 -15.75 -11.18 -16.79
C LYS A 191 -16.61 -12.25 -16.08
N PRO A 192 -16.71 -12.21 -14.73
CA PRO A 192 -17.64 -13.08 -14.02
C PRO A 192 -19.09 -12.79 -14.43
N ASP A 193 -19.98 -13.74 -14.17
CA ASP A 193 -21.41 -13.59 -14.45
C ASP A 193 -22.09 -12.52 -13.57
N GLY A 194 -23.40 -12.34 -13.76
CA GLY A 194 -24.17 -11.28 -13.12
C GLY A 194 -24.36 -11.42 -11.61
N GLU A 195 -23.96 -12.55 -11.00
CA GLU A 195 -24.07 -12.74 -9.54
C GLU A 195 -22.95 -12.02 -8.79
N TYR A 196 -21.82 -11.75 -9.46
CA TYR A 196 -20.68 -11.08 -8.84
C TYR A 196 -20.84 -9.57 -8.86
N ARG A 197 -20.50 -8.92 -7.74
CA ARG A 197 -20.50 -7.45 -7.62
C ARG A 197 -19.14 -6.86 -7.99
N GLU A 198 -19.12 -5.80 -8.79
CA GLU A 198 -17.88 -5.05 -9.01
C GLU A 198 -17.49 -4.28 -7.73
N THR A 199 -16.28 -4.49 -7.22
CA THR A 199 -15.66 -3.67 -6.18
C THR A 199 -14.76 -2.59 -6.80
N ARG A 200 -14.62 -1.46 -6.10
CA ARG A 200 -13.89 -0.27 -6.59
C ARG A 200 -12.96 0.29 -5.52
N PRO A 201 -11.89 -0.45 -5.18
CA PRO A 201 -10.95 0.01 -4.18
C PRO A 201 -10.16 1.22 -4.64
N CYS A 202 -9.72 2.03 -3.68
CA CYS A 202 -9.04 3.29 -3.92
C CYS A 202 -7.76 3.38 -3.11
N PHE A 203 -6.62 3.15 -3.75
CA PHE A 203 -5.30 3.27 -3.14
C PHE A 203 -4.51 4.49 -3.64
N LYS A 204 -5.09 5.29 -4.56
CA LYS A 204 -4.51 6.61 -4.87
C LYS A 204 -4.78 7.59 -3.73
N GLU A 205 -3.83 8.50 -3.48
CA GLU A 205 -4.07 9.67 -2.65
C GLU A 205 -5.34 10.37 -3.12
N LYS A 206 -6.36 10.39 -2.26
CA LYS A 206 -7.49 11.28 -2.47
C LYS A 206 -6.88 12.68 -2.39
N ARG A 207 -7.00 13.47 -3.47
CA ARG A 207 -6.98 14.92 -3.33
C ARG A 207 -8.20 15.25 -2.49
N THR A 208 -8.03 15.20 -1.19
CA THR A 208 -9.03 15.72 -0.28
C THR A 208 -8.99 17.23 -0.52
N THR A 209 -9.99 17.74 -1.24
CA THR A 209 -10.47 19.10 -0.98
C THR A 209 -10.98 19.11 0.45
N VAL A 210 -10.08 19.04 1.43
CA VAL A 210 -10.38 19.53 2.76
C VAL A 210 -10.60 21.01 2.54
N LEU A 211 -11.78 21.53 2.87
CA LEU A 211 -12.02 22.98 2.93
C LEU A 211 -11.32 23.54 4.19
N GLY A 212 -10.03 23.26 4.35
CA GLY A 212 -9.18 23.79 5.41
C GLY A 212 -8.36 24.97 4.88
N SER A 213 -7.90 25.85 5.77
CA SER A 213 -7.12 27.04 5.39
C SER A 213 -5.82 26.70 4.63
N LEU A 214 -5.36 25.45 4.72
CA LEU A 214 -4.18 24.94 4.04
C LEU A 214 -4.48 24.07 2.80
N ALA A 215 -5.73 24.02 2.35
CA ALA A 215 -6.14 23.20 1.20
C ALA A 215 -5.28 23.45 -0.05
N GLY A 216 -4.56 22.42 -0.49
CA GLY A 216 -3.69 22.48 -1.67
C GLY A 216 -2.43 23.34 -1.50
N LYS A 217 -2.13 23.79 -0.27
CA LYS A 217 -0.96 24.61 0.06
C LYS A 217 0.24 23.74 0.39
N THR A 218 1.42 24.14 -0.06
CA THR A 218 2.70 23.53 0.35
C THR A 218 3.36 24.36 1.44
N VAL A 219 3.59 23.77 2.59
CA VAL A 219 4.16 24.42 3.78
C VAL A 219 5.52 23.81 4.10
N VAL A 220 6.56 24.62 4.28
CA VAL A 220 7.88 24.15 4.69
C VAL A 220 8.14 24.57 6.14
N LEU A 221 8.59 23.65 6.98
CA LEU A 221 9.00 23.96 8.35
C LEU A 221 10.51 24.17 8.44
N THR A 222 10.93 25.21 9.15
CA THR A 222 12.33 25.43 9.58
C THR A 222 12.39 25.68 11.09
N GLY A 223 13.28 24.97 11.78
CA GLY A 223 13.36 24.99 13.24
C GLY A 223 12.57 23.87 13.93
N THR A 224 12.38 24.02 15.24
CA THR A 224 11.70 23.08 16.13
C THR A 224 10.42 23.70 16.66
N VAL A 225 9.31 22.98 16.59
CA VAL A 225 8.02 23.44 17.14
C VAL A 225 7.93 22.95 18.60
N PRO A 226 7.75 23.84 19.59
CA PRO A 226 7.57 23.42 20.98
C PRO A 226 6.39 22.45 21.13
N ASN A 227 6.56 21.41 21.93
CA ASN A 227 5.54 20.38 22.24
C ASN A 227 5.09 19.47 21.09
N TYR A 228 5.63 19.65 19.86
CA TYR A 228 5.28 18.82 18.71
C TYR A 228 6.53 18.28 18.01
N THR A 229 6.50 17.00 17.68
CA THR A 229 7.45 16.40 16.74
C THR A 229 7.17 16.88 15.33
N ARG A 230 8.18 16.83 14.47
CA ARG A 230 8.02 17.20 13.05
C ARG A 230 6.96 16.35 12.35
N SER A 231 6.85 15.08 12.69
CA SER A 231 5.85 14.17 12.12
C SER A 231 4.43 14.49 12.59
N GLU A 232 4.25 14.96 13.84
CA GLU A 232 2.94 15.45 14.31
C GLU A 232 2.53 16.74 13.60
N VAL A 233 3.47 17.67 13.39
CA VAL A 233 3.20 18.91 12.62
C VAL A 233 2.87 18.58 11.16
N GLU A 234 3.59 17.65 10.55
CA GLU A 234 3.29 17.13 9.22
C GLU A 234 1.88 16.55 9.14
N PHE A 235 1.50 15.73 10.14
CA PHE A 235 0.19 15.15 10.22
C PHE A 235 -0.90 16.23 10.33
N MET A 236 -0.73 17.23 11.19
CA MET A 236 -1.70 18.34 11.32
C MET A 236 -1.87 19.11 10.00
N ILE A 237 -0.77 19.45 9.32
CA ILE A 237 -0.80 20.11 8.01
C ILE A 237 -1.54 19.26 6.97
N GLN A 238 -1.30 17.95 6.96
CA GLN A 238 -1.98 17.02 6.06
C GLN A 238 -3.48 16.92 6.37
N GLN A 239 -3.87 16.90 7.65
CA GLN A 239 -5.29 16.91 8.06
C GLN A 239 -6.02 18.17 7.59
N ALA A 240 -5.33 19.33 7.60
CA ALA A 240 -5.86 20.59 7.07
C ALA A 240 -5.85 20.69 5.52
N GLY A 241 -5.47 19.62 4.82
CA GLY A 241 -5.44 19.56 3.34
C GLY A 241 -4.19 20.15 2.70
N GLY A 242 -3.16 20.48 3.50
CA GLY A 242 -1.87 20.95 3.04
C GLY A 242 -0.85 19.83 2.84
N LYS A 243 0.34 20.19 2.35
CA LYS A 243 1.48 19.29 2.17
C LYS A 243 2.71 19.87 2.86
N MET A 244 3.42 19.06 3.65
CA MET A 244 4.72 19.48 4.19
C MET A 244 5.85 19.27 3.18
N GLY A 245 6.55 20.34 2.81
CA GLY A 245 7.70 20.32 1.91
C GLY A 245 9.03 20.10 2.64
N ALA A 246 9.97 19.40 2.00
CA ALA A 246 11.31 19.17 2.55
C ALA A 246 12.23 20.41 2.39
N SER A 247 12.14 21.07 1.23
CA SER A 247 12.93 22.23 0.82
C SER A 247 12.03 23.36 0.34
N VAL A 248 12.57 24.58 0.32
CA VAL A 248 11.88 25.76 -0.18
C VAL A 248 12.01 25.81 -1.70
N THR A 249 10.88 25.89 -2.40
CA THR A 249 10.81 25.91 -3.87
C THR A 249 9.79 26.95 -4.34
N ARG A 250 9.75 27.26 -5.63
CA ARG A 250 8.73 28.16 -6.21
C ARG A 250 7.29 27.70 -6.01
N SER A 251 7.06 26.43 -5.72
CA SER A 251 5.73 25.88 -5.43
C SER A 251 5.39 25.88 -3.94
N THR A 252 6.26 26.44 -3.09
CA THR A 252 6.00 26.57 -1.65
C THR A 252 5.12 27.79 -1.41
N ASP A 253 4.03 27.61 -0.67
CA ASP A 253 3.11 28.69 -0.30
C ASP A 253 3.54 29.41 0.98
N TYR A 254 4.06 28.66 1.96
CA TYR A 254 4.46 29.21 3.27
C TYR A 254 5.75 28.58 3.81
N LEU A 255 6.62 29.38 4.42
CA LEU A 255 7.68 28.92 5.31
C LEU A 255 7.27 29.19 6.76
N VAL A 256 7.12 28.13 7.56
CA VAL A 256 6.89 28.23 9.00
C VAL A 256 8.23 28.36 9.71
N VAL A 257 8.41 29.49 10.38
CA VAL A 257 9.62 29.81 11.15
C VAL A 257 9.37 29.47 12.62
N ALA A 258 9.97 28.37 13.08
CA ALA A 258 9.91 27.89 14.44
C ALA A 258 11.24 28.12 15.18
N ASP A 259 11.39 27.59 16.40
CA ASP A 259 12.56 27.86 17.23
C ASP A 259 13.84 27.30 16.59
N LYS A 260 14.93 28.10 16.65
CA LYS A 260 16.23 27.77 16.04
C LYS A 260 16.11 27.44 14.54
N PRO A 261 15.60 28.36 13.71
CA PRO A 261 15.40 28.11 12.29
C PRO A 261 16.74 28.00 11.55
N GLY A 262 16.78 27.18 10.50
CA GLY A 262 17.96 27.05 9.63
C GLY A 262 18.09 28.22 8.64
N ALA A 263 19.29 28.80 8.55
CA ALA A 263 19.58 29.96 7.70
C ALA A 263 19.35 29.71 6.19
N THR A 264 19.63 28.50 5.71
CA THR A 264 19.46 28.15 4.29
C THR A 264 18.02 28.35 3.81
N LYS A 265 17.04 27.80 4.53
CA LYS A 265 15.62 27.89 4.16
C LYS A 265 15.07 29.32 4.26
N LEU A 266 15.54 30.09 5.25
CA LEU A 266 15.18 31.50 5.41
C LEU A 266 15.64 32.32 4.20
N ASN A 267 16.88 32.12 3.77
CA ASN A 267 17.46 32.82 2.62
C ASN A 267 16.76 32.40 1.30
N GLU A 268 16.49 31.11 1.12
CA GLU A 268 15.75 30.59 -0.05
C GLU A 268 14.34 31.18 -0.14
N ALA A 269 13.61 31.23 0.98
CA ALA A 269 12.27 31.79 1.01
C ALA A 269 12.27 33.29 0.69
N ALA A 270 13.20 34.04 1.27
CA ALA A 270 13.37 35.46 0.96
C ALA A 270 13.69 35.69 -0.54
N ALA A 271 14.61 34.91 -1.11
CA ALA A 271 15.00 35.03 -2.52
C ALA A 271 13.86 34.69 -3.50
N LEU A 272 12.97 33.77 -3.12
CA LEU A 272 11.84 33.34 -3.93
C LEU A 272 10.54 34.11 -3.63
N GLY A 273 10.56 35.03 -2.66
CA GLY A 273 9.38 35.82 -2.27
C GLY A 273 8.30 34.99 -1.57
N ILE A 274 8.68 33.91 -0.89
CA ILE A 274 7.74 33.02 -0.21
C ILE A 274 7.37 33.59 1.17
N PRO A 275 6.06 33.73 1.48
CA PRO A 275 5.60 34.20 2.79
C PRO A 275 6.17 33.40 3.95
N GLN A 276 6.68 34.09 4.96
CA GLN A 276 7.17 33.49 6.20
C GLN A 276 6.13 33.72 7.30
N ILE A 277 5.69 32.65 7.95
CA ILE A 277 4.66 32.69 9.00
C ILE A 277 5.21 32.09 10.29
N THR A 278 4.65 32.46 11.43
CA THR A 278 5.03 31.91 12.73
C THR A 278 4.34 30.56 12.99
N VAL A 279 4.80 29.84 14.01
CA VAL A 279 4.09 28.65 14.51
C VAL A 279 2.67 29.00 14.96
N SER A 280 2.46 30.18 15.56
CA SER A 280 1.13 30.60 16.00
C SER A 280 0.18 30.80 14.82
N ASP A 281 0.67 31.38 13.73
CA ASP A 281 -0.11 31.55 12.50
C ASP A 281 -0.46 30.20 11.89
N LEU A 282 0.49 29.25 11.89
CA LEU A 282 0.24 27.88 11.46
C LEU A 282 -0.89 27.27 12.28
N MET A 283 -0.83 27.35 13.62
CA MET A 283 -1.87 26.78 14.49
C MET A 283 -3.24 27.41 14.21
N ALA A 284 -3.31 28.72 13.99
CA ALA A 284 -4.56 29.39 13.63
C ALA A 284 -5.12 28.98 12.24
N MET A 285 -4.27 28.46 11.34
CA MET A 285 -4.71 27.89 10.05
C MET A 285 -5.12 26.42 10.15
N LEU A 286 -4.83 25.74 11.27
CA LEU A 286 -5.15 24.34 11.52
C LEU A 286 -6.50 24.15 12.24
N ASP A 287 -7.00 25.21 12.91
CA ASP A 287 -8.34 25.29 13.52
C ASP A 287 -9.44 25.51 12.46
#